data_AF-A0A183CGB6-F1
#
_entry.id   AF-A0A183CGB6-F1
#
_cell.length_a   1.000
_cell.length_b   1.000
_cell.length_c   1.000
_cell.angle_alpha   90.00
_cell.angle_beta   90.00
_cell.angle_gamma   90.00
#
_symmetry.space_group_name_H-M   'P 1'
#
loop_
_entity.id
_entity.type
_entity.pdbx_description
1 polymer ?
#
loop_
_entity_poly.entity_id
_entity_poly.type
_entity_poly.pdbx_seq_one_letter_code
_entity_poly.pdbx_strand_id
1 'polypeptide(L)'
;MSSEKLACILMNNVQQLRVQLEKIYENMGGPNLDSDSNKVLNNLQKKLNNVLDKLSAQFVISLEHGIQEQINKLGVLLAKIKGPQLQKSQMAGEVDLVLEPLMDLLEDSLQRYAKQCEKTVLKYILKELWKITIVSMEKFVVLPPLGSSEKALLKQLPNAKIGGVTVTKLMSTHLKEGEVARDSERSLTPKQCAVLDAALDAIKECFHAGGQGLKKSFFEKSPELQSLKYALSLYTQTTEQLIKTFISTQKQQDLPSQDQPVGEVSVQVDLFNHPHTGEQKITVKVIAANDLRWQITGSGTFKPFVEVHLVGPHLADKKRKMATKSQSNTWTPKFNETMHFFIGNEGEPENYELMFQVKDYCFAREDRIVGVGVLQLAQVLEQGSCACWVQLGRRLHIDETGLILLRILSQRQIDEIAKEFVRLKTECRYETETQSLVSSASFQQIGR
;
A
#
# COMPACT_ATOMS: atom_id res chain seq x y z
N MET A 1 -25.03 11.40 -21.24
CA MET A 1 -26.47 11.24 -21.58
C MET A 1 -26.72 10.40 -22.84
N SER A 2 -26.48 10.88 -24.08
CA SER A 2 -26.70 10.05 -25.30
C SER A 2 -25.73 8.86 -25.39
N SER A 3 -24.47 9.05 -24.97
CA SER A 3 -23.43 8.03 -25.00
C SER A 3 -23.65 6.88 -24.00
N GLU A 4 -24.06 7.16 -22.76
CA GLU A 4 -24.32 6.12 -21.74
C GLU A 4 -25.47 5.21 -22.13
N LYS A 5 -26.56 5.79 -22.64
CA LYS A 5 -27.71 5.01 -23.13
C LYS A 5 -27.28 4.09 -24.29
N LEU A 6 -26.46 4.60 -25.20
CA LEU A 6 -25.92 3.81 -26.29
C LEU A 6 -25.02 2.68 -25.77
N ALA A 7 -24.18 2.94 -24.76
CA ALA A 7 -23.35 1.92 -24.12
C ALA A 7 -24.21 0.79 -23.49
N CYS A 8 -25.29 1.15 -22.80
CA CYS A 8 -26.25 0.19 -22.25
C CYS A 8 -26.87 -0.68 -23.35
N ILE A 9 -27.28 -0.08 -24.48
CA ILE A 9 -27.83 -0.79 -25.64
C ILE A 9 -26.79 -1.75 -26.23
N LEU A 10 -25.54 -1.33 -26.38
CA LEU A 10 -24.46 -2.18 -26.90
C LEU A 10 -24.21 -3.40 -26.00
N MET A 11 -24.18 -3.21 -24.69
CA MET A 11 -24.05 -4.32 -23.74
C MET A 11 -25.27 -5.26 -23.77
N ASN A 12 -26.49 -4.70 -23.88
CA ASN A 12 -27.71 -5.49 -24.09
C ASN A 12 -27.65 -6.31 -25.38
N ASN A 13 -27.09 -5.78 -26.46
CA ASN A 13 -26.93 -6.51 -27.71
C ASN A 13 -25.98 -7.70 -27.57
N VAL A 14 -24.83 -7.53 -26.89
CA VAL A 14 -23.91 -8.64 -26.61
C VAL A 14 -24.58 -9.72 -25.76
N GLN A 15 -25.33 -9.30 -24.75
CA GLN A 15 -26.12 -10.19 -23.93
C GLN A 15 -27.20 -10.93 -24.74
N GLN A 16 -27.87 -10.24 -25.67
CA GLN A 16 -28.85 -10.86 -26.56
C GLN A 16 -28.20 -11.90 -27.48
N LEU A 17 -27.02 -11.63 -28.03
CA LEU A 17 -26.26 -12.62 -28.79
C LEU A 17 -25.98 -13.87 -27.96
N ARG A 18 -25.66 -13.69 -26.67
CA ARG A 18 -25.43 -14.79 -25.72
C ARG A 18 -26.69 -15.65 -25.52
N VAL A 19 -27.84 -15.03 -25.34
CA VAL A 19 -29.13 -15.74 -25.16
C VAL A 19 -29.55 -16.44 -26.45
N GLN A 20 -29.36 -15.82 -27.62
CA GLN A 20 -29.69 -16.43 -28.90
C GLN A 20 -28.76 -17.60 -29.24
N LEU A 21 -27.47 -17.50 -28.91
CA LEU A 21 -26.54 -18.62 -29.04
C LEU A 21 -26.98 -19.83 -28.21
N GLU A 22 -27.46 -19.61 -26.98
CA GLU A 22 -27.99 -20.69 -26.13
C GLU A 22 -29.23 -21.35 -26.75
N LYS A 23 -30.13 -20.56 -27.32
CA LYS A 23 -31.31 -21.10 -28.02
C LYS A 23 -30.92 -21.91 -29.25
N ILE A 24 -29.92 -21.46 -30.01
CA ILE A 24 -29.41 -22.20 -31.17
C ILE A 24 -28.79 -23.53 -30.70
N TYR A 25 -28.02 -23.50 -29.61
CA TYR A 25 -27.44 -24.70 -29.01
C TYR A 25 -28.50 -25.73 -28.61
N GLU A 26 -29.56 -25.32 -27.91
CA GLU A 26 -30.68 -26.19 -27.53
C GLU A 26 -31.42 -26.74 -28.77
N ASN A 27 -31.68 -25.89 -29.77
CA ASN A 27 -32.34 -26.30 -31.01
C ASN A 27 -31.51 -27.30 -31.84
N MET A 28 -30.18 -27.27 -31.71
CA MET A 28 -29.26 -28.20 -32.35
C MET A 28 -29.15 -29.56 -31.62
N GLY A 29 -29.89 -29.77 -30.54
CA GLY A 29 -29.90 -31.01 -29.76
C GLY A 29 -29.21 -30.90 -28.40
N GLY A 30 -28.73 -29.70 -28.04
CA GLY A 30 -28.14 -29.39 -26.73
C GLY A 30 -27.08 -30.42 -26.31
N PRO A 31 -27.26 -31.12 -25.19
CA PRO A 31 -26.26 -32.09 -24.69
C PRO A 31 -26.04 -33.29 -25.62
N ASN A 32 -26.95 -33.55 -26.58
CA ASN A 32 -26.83 -34.66 -27.53
C ASN A 32 -25.96 -34.31 -28.76
N LEU A 33 -25.46 -33.07 -28.86
CA LEU A 33 -24.48 -32.68 -29.88
C LEU A 33 -23.18 -33.47 -29.75
N ASP A 34 -22.46 -33.60 -30.86
CA ASP A 34 -21.11 -34.17 -30.82
C ASP A 34 -20.17 -33.35 -29.92
N SER A 35 -19.12 -34.01 -29.41
CA SER A 35 -18.23 -33.42 -28.40
C SER A 35 -17.52 -32.16 -28.89
N ASP A 36 -17.20 -32.08 -30.18
CA ASP A 36 -16.40 -30.97 -30.71
C ASP A 36 -17.28 -29.74 -30.96
N SER A 37 -18.48 -29.93 -31.51
CA SER A 37 -19.52 -28.89 -31.59
C SER A 37 -19.86 -28.33 -30.20
N ASN A 38 -20.05 -29.21 -29.21
CA ASN A 38 -20.27 -28.85 -27.81
C ASN A 38 -19.16 -27.95 -27.27
N LYS A 39 -17.89 -28.33 -27.47
CA LYS A 39 -16.73 -27.53 -27.02
C LYS A 39 -16.69 -26.15 -27.68
N VAL A 40 -16.94 -26.07 -28.99
CA VAL A 40 -16.90 -24.81 -29.75
C VAL A 40 -17.97 -23.83 -29.26
N LEU A 41 -19.21 -24.29 -29.12
CA LEU A 41 -20.33 -23.44 -28.69
C LEU A 41 -20.15 -22.97 -27.24
N ASN A 42 -19.72 -23.86 -26.35
CA ASN A 42 -19.39 -23.50 -24.97
C ASN A 42 -18.23 -22.49 -24.87
N ASN A 43 -17.20 -22.64 -25.72
CA ASN A 43 -16.12 -21.65 -25.77
C ASN A 43 -16.60 -20.30 -26.32
N LEU A 44 -17.51 -20.30 -27.30
CA LEU A 44 -18.10 -19.05 -27.81
C LEU A 44 -18.96 -18.36 -26.73
N GLN A 45 -19.75 -19.11 -25.96
CA GLN A 45 -20.48 -18.61 -24.78
C GLN A 45 -19.54 -17.94 -23.77
N LYS A 46 -18.43 -18.60 -23.43
CA LYS A 46 -17.40 -18.03 -22.53
C LYS A 46 -16.78 -16.75 -23.10
N LYS A 47 -16.49 -16.71 -24.41
CA LYS A 47 -15.95 -15.50 -25.05
C LYS A 47 -16.94 -14.33 -25.01
N LEU A 48 -18.23 -14.58 -25.29
CA LEU A 48 -19.26 -13.54 -25.19
C LEU A 48 -19.42 -13.01 -23.77
N ASN A 49 -19.35 -13.89 -22.75
CA ASN A 49 -19.31 -13.46 -21.34
C ASN A 49 -18.11 -12.55 -21.06
N ASN A 50 -16.91 -12.95 -21.46
CA ASN A 50 -15.71 -12.13 -21.27
C ASN A 50 -15.76 -10.79 -22.00
N VAL A 51 -16.43 -10.71 -23.16
CA VAL A 51 -16.66 -9.44 -23.87
C VAL A 51 -17.60 -8.55 -23.05
N LEU A 52 -18.69 -9.11 -22.50
CA LEU A 52 -19.62 -8.36 -21.67
C LEU A 52 -18.94 -7.83 -20.40
N ASP A 53 -18.13 -8.66 -19.72
CA ASP A 53 -17.30 -8.27 -18.58
C ASP A 53 -16.42 -7.05 -18.91
N LYS A 54 -15.67 -7.12 -20.01
CA LYS A 54 -14.77 -6.03 -20.43
C LYS A 54 -15.51 -4.76 -20.80
N LEU A 55 -16.65 -4.87 -21.48
CA LEU A 55 -17.48 -3.72 -21.85
C LEU A 55 -18.06 -3.04 -20.61
N SER A 56 -18.55 -3.82 -19.63
CA SER A 56 -19.03 -3.25 -18.36
C SER A 56 -17.93 -2.55 -17.58
N ALA A 57 -16.73 -3.13 -17.53
CA ALA A 57 -15.59 -2.51 -16.86
C ALA A 57 -15.21 -1.18 -17.54
N GLN A 58 -15.09 -1.16 -18.87
CA GLN A 58 -14.79 0.08 -19.61
C GLN A 58 -15.87 1.15 -19.44
N PHE A 59 -17.14 0.75 -19.46
CA PHE A 59 -18.25 1.66 -19.21
C PHE A 59 -18.15 2.30 -17.82
N VAL A 60 -17.92 1.49 -16.79
CA VAL A 60 -17.84 1.98 -15.41
C VAL A 60 -16.58 2.81 -15.14
N ILE A 61 -15.44 2.49 -15.78
CA ILE A 61 -14.25 3.34 -15.76
C ILE A 61 -14.57 4.76 -16.26
N SER A 62 -15.46 4.92 -17.25
CA SER A 62 -15.86 6.25 -17.72
C SER A 62 -16.62 7.08 -16.67
N LEU A 63 -17.16 6.43 -15.64
CA LEU A 63 -17.88 7.06 -14.51
C LEU A 63 -16.95 7.30 -13.30
N GLU A 64 -15.74 6.74 -13.32
CA GLU A 64 -14.82 6.72 -12.18
C GLU A 64 -14.53 8.12 -11.63
N HIS A 65 -14.23 9.09 -12.51
CA HIS A 65 -13.95 10.46 -12.08
C HIS A 65 -15.12 11.09 -11.29
N GLY A 66 -16.36 10.88 -11.75
CA GLY A 66 -17.55 11.39 -11.06
C GLY A 66 -17.73 10.76 -9.68
N ILE A 67 -17.49 9.44 -9.57
CA ILE A 67 -17.54 8.70 -8.30
C ILE A 67 -16.46 9.20 -7.34
N GLN A 68 -15.23 9.36 -7.83
CA GLN A 68 -14.10 9.86 -7.03
C GLN A 68 -14.36 11.27 -6.50
N GLU A 69 -14.98 12.15 -7.30
CA GLU A 69 -15.35 13.50 -6.84
C GLU A 69 -16.33 13.46 -5.66
N GLN A 70 -17.37 12.62 -5.72
CA GLN A 70 -18.32 12.50 -4.62
C GLN A 70 -17.69 11.84 -3.38
N ILE A 71 -16.80 10.87 -3.58
CA ILE A 71 -16.07 10.23 -2.47
C ILE A 71 -15.14 11.22 -1.78
N ASN A 72 -14.50 12.14 -2.52
CA ASN A 72 -13.72 13.21 -1.90
C ASN A 72 -14.61 14.15 -1.07
N LYS A 73 -15.81 14.52 -1.56
CA LYS A 73 -16.78 15.31 -0.77
C LYS A 73 -17.22 14.57 0.49
N LEU A 74 -17.50 13.27 0.38
CA LEU A 74 -17.79 12.39 1.51
C LEU A 74 -16.65 12.45 2.55
N GLY A 75 -15.40 12.33 2.12
CA GLY A 75 -14.23 12.45 2.99
C GLY A 75 -14.14 13.80 3.72
N VAL A 76 -14.45 14.90 3.03
CA VAL A 76 -14.51 16.25 3.63
C VAL A 76 -15.61 16.36 4.69
N LEU A 77 -16.77 15.74 4.47
CA LEU A 77 -17.86 15.72 5.44
C LEU A 77 -17.51 14.84 6.65
N LEU A 78 -16.91 13.68 6.42
CA LEU A 78 -16.43 12.79 7.47
C LEU A 78 -15.40 13.50 8.38
N ALA A 79 -14.49 14.28 7.81
CA ALA A 79 -13.48 15.04 8.55
C ALA A 79 -14.08 16.07 9.53
N LYS A 80 -15.31 16.54 9.27
CA LYS A 80 -16.02 17.49 10.16
C LYS A 80 -16.65 16.81 11.38
N ILE A 81 -16.81 15.49 11.37
CA ILE A 81 -17.37 14.73 12.50
C ILE A 81 -16.39 14.74 13.67
N LYS A 82 -16.85 15.23 14.82
CA LYS A 82 -16.10 15.30 16.08
C LYS A 82 -16.95 14.78 17.24
N GLY A 83 -16.31 14.57 18.39
CA GLY A 83 -16.96 14.16 19.63
C GLY A 83 -16.80 12.68 19.98
N PRO A 84 -17.37 12.24 21.12
CA PRO A 84 -17.25 10.87 21.61
C PRO A 84 -18.00 9.89 20.70
N GLN A 85 -17.56 8.64 20.70
CA GLN A 85 -18.19 7.57 19.94
C GLN A 85 -19.62 7.31 20.44
N LEU A 86 -20.59 7.29 19.52
CA LEU A 86 -22.00 7.06 19.81
C LEU A 86 -22.41 5.62 19.45
N GLN A 87 -23.54 5.15 20.00
CA GLN A 87 -24.13 3.88 19.60
C GLN A 87 -24.67 3.94 18.17
N LYS A 88 -24.73 2.79 17.46
CA LYS A 88 -25.19 2.72 16.05
C LYS A 88 -26.55 3.40 15.80
N SER A 89 -27.48 3.34 16.74
CA SER A 89 -28.81 3.97 16.65
C SER A 89 -28.78 5.51 16.65
N GLN A 90 -27.74 6.13 17.19
CA GLN A 90 -27.58 7.58 17.30
C GLN A 90 -26.73 8.17 16.17
N MET A 91 -26.15 7.33 15.30
CA MET A 91 -25.29 7.74 14.20
C MET A 91 -26.02 7.91 12.86
N ALA A 92 -27.32 7.60 12.78
CA ALA A 92 -28.08 7.64 11.53
C ALA A 92 -27.96 8.98 10.79
N GLY A 93 -28.17 10.10 11.50
CA GLY A 93 -28.05 11.43 10.88
C GLY A 93 -26.63 11.80 10.43
N GLU A 94 -25.59 11.29 11.10
CA GLU A 94 -24.20 11.49 10.67
C GLU A 94 -23.86 10.64 9.44
N VAL A 95 -24.40 9.42 9.37
CA VAL A 95 -24.27 8.53 8.21
C VAL A 95 -24.96 9.13 7.00
N ASP A 96 -26.19 9.60 7.14
CA ASP A 96 -26.97 10.22 6.06
C ASP A 96 -26.23 11.45 5.50
N LEU A 97 -25.75 12.33 6.39
CA LEU A 97 -24.99 13.52 6.01
C LEU A 97 -23.70 13.17 5.25
N VAL A 98 -22.95 12.16 5.70
CA VAL A 98 -21.70 11.77 5.04
C VAL A 98 -21.96 11.13 3.68
N LEU A 99 -23.05 10.35 3.55
CA LEU A 99 -23.38 9.62 2.33
C LEU A 99 -24.10 10.43 1.27
N GLU A 100 -24.76 11.54 1.64
CA GLU A 100 -25.57 12.38 0.74
C GLU A 100 -24.91 12.61 -0.65
N PRO A 101 -23.64 13.07 -0.77
CA PRO A 101 -23.04 13.34 -2.08
C PRO A 101 -22.91 12.10 -2.97
N LEU A 102 -22.64 10.94 -2.36
CA LEU A 102 -22.46 9.69 -3.07
C LEU A 102 -23.81 9.05 -3.43
N MET A 103 -24.78 9.12 -2.52
CA MET A 103 -26.11 8.53 -2.70
C MET A 103 -26.89 9.24 -3.79
N ASP A 104 -26.83 10.57 -3.88
CA ASP A 104 -27.47 11.32 -4.97
C ASP A 104 -26.99 10.84 -6.35
N LEU A 105 -25.68 10.64 -6.51
CA LEU A 105 -25.10 10.15 -7.76
C LEU A 105 -25.48 8.68 -8.03
N LEU A 106 -25.38 7.83 -7.00
CA LEU A 106 -25.63 6.40 -7.13
C LEU A 106 -27.10 6.13 -7.42
N GLU A 107 -28.04 6.72 -6.69
CA GLU A 107 -29.47 6.47 -6.89
C GLU A 107 -29.92 6.86 -8.30
N ASP A 108 -29.53 8.04 -8.78
CA ASP A 108 -29.83 8.50 -10.14
C ASP A 108 -29.25 7.56 -11.21
N SER A 109 -28.01 7.14 -11.02
CA SER A 109 -27.30 6.25 -11.95
C SER A 109 -27.90 4.84 -11.95
N LEU A 110 -28.13 4.28 -10.78
CA LEU A 110 -28.69 2.94 -10.58
C LEU A 110 -30.12 2.86 -11.12
N GLN A 111 -30.97 3.86 -10.85
CA GLN A 111 -32.33 3.89 -11.37
C GLN A 111 -32.33 3.97 -12.90
N ARG A 112 -31.40 4.75 -13.48
CA ARG A 112 -31.23 4.84 -14.94
C ARG A 112 -30.81 3.51 -15.55
N TYR A 113 -29.80 2.86 -14.98
CA TYR A 113 -29.30 1.57 -15.52
C TYR A 113 -30.31 0.45 -15.32
N ALA A 114 -31.05 0.45 -14.21
CA ALA A 114 -32.13 -0.52 -13.98
C ALA A 114 -33.26 -0.41 -15.02
N LYS A 115 -33.54 0.80 -15.53
CA LYS A 115 -34.53 1.03 -16.60
C LYS A 115 -34.01 0.66 -17.99
N GLN A 116 -32.71 0.81 -18.24
CA GLN A 116 -32.13 0.71 -19.59
C GLN A 116 -31.43 -0.62 -19.88
N CYS A 117 -30.98 -1.35 -18.86
CA CYS A 117 -30.22 -2.58 -19.01
C CYS A 117 -31.07 -3.83 -18.78
N GLU A 118 -30.75 -4.90 -19.50
CA GLU A 118 -31.25 -6.24 -19.15
C GLU A 118 -30.70 -6.65 -17.77
N LYS A 119 -31.42 -7.50 -17.02
CA LYS A 119 -31.05 -7.91 -15.66
C LYS A 119 -29.63 -8.46 -15.56
N THR A 120 -29.16 -9.21 -16.56
CA THR A 120 -27.79 -9.74 -16.56
C THR A 120 -26.77 -8.60 -16.73
N VAL A 121 -26.99 -7.71 -17.70
CA VAL A 121 -26.12 -6.55 -17.98
C VAL A 121 -26.06 -5.63 -16.77
N LEU A 122 -27.20 -5.35 -16.15
CA LEU A 122 -27.27 -4.56 -14.92
C LEU A 122 -26.35 -5.14 -13.85
N LYS A 123 -26.37 -6.46 -13.62
CA LYS A 123 -25.50 -7.10 -12.62
C LYS A 123 -24.01 -6.94 -12.93
N TYR A 124 -23.60 -6.94 -14.19
CA TYR A 124 -22.20 -6.68 -14.55
C TYR A 124 -21.81 -5.23 -14.22
N ILE A 125 -22.66 -4.27 -14.60
CA ILE A 125 -22.45 -2.84 -14.29
C ILE A 125 -22.40 -2.61 -12.77
N LEU A 126 -23.33 -3.21 -12.00
CA LEU A 126 -23.38 -3.08 -10.55
C LEU A 126 -22.12 -3.61 -9.86
N LYS A 127 -21.57 -4.75 -10.31
CA LYS A 127 -20.33 -5.31 -9.75
C LYS A 127 -19.14 -4.37 -9.95
N GLU A 128 -18.99 -3.82 -11.15
CA GLU A 128 -17.91 -2.89 -11.47
C GLU A 128 -18.10 -1.53 -10.76
N LEU A 129 -19.33 -1.04 -10.65
CA LEU A 129 -19.64 0.18 -9.90
C LEU A 129 -19.31 0.01 -8.42
N TRP A 130 -19.76 -1.09 -7.81
CA TRP A 130 -19.43 -1.45 -6.43
C TRP A 130 -17.92 -1.45 -6.21
N LYS A 131 -17.19 -2.14 -7.09
CA LYS A 131 -15.73 -2.22 -7.03
C LYS A 131 -15.08 -0.84 -7.06
N ILE A 132 -15.42 0.02 -8.03
CA ILE A 132 -14.85 1.38 -8.11
C ILE A 132 -15.22 2.22 -6.89
N THR A 133 -16.47 2.16 -6.42
CA THR A 133 -16.93 2.90 -5.23
C THR A 133 -16.12 2.51 -3.99
N ILE A 134 -15.99 1.21 -3.71
CA ILE A 134 -15.28 0.72 -2.51
C ILE A 134 -13.77 1.00 -2.62
N VAL A 135 -13.15 0.69 -3.75
CA VAL A 135 -11.71 0.95 -3.96
C VAL A 135 -11.39 2.45 -3.85
N SER A 136 -12.26 3.30 -4.38
CA SER A 136 -12.09 4.76 -4.27
C SER A 136 -12.25 5.22 -2.83
N MET A 137 -13.24 4.70 -2.09
CA MET A 137 -13.43 5.06 -0.69
C MET A 137 -12.25 4.63 0.18
N GLU A 138 -11.71 3.43 -0.06
CA GLU A 138 -10.48 2.97 0.58
C GLU A 138 -9.32 3.93 0.29
N LYS A 139 -9.07 4.26 -0.98
CA LYS A 139 -7.90 5.06 -1.40
C LYS A 139 -7.94 6.52 -0.96
N PHE A 140 -9.11 7.16 -1.05
CA PHE A 140 -9.27 8.61 -0.88
C PHE A 140 -9.77 9.01 0.51
N VAL A 141 -10.44 8.11 1.23
CA VAL A 141 -11.04 8.42 2.55
C VAL A 141 -10.39 7.60 3.65
N VAL A 142 -10.25 6.29 3.48
CA VAL A 142 -9.71 5.41 4.53
C VAL A 142 -8.21 5.51 4.63
N LEU A 143 -7.48 5.52 3.52
CA LEU A 143 -6.03 5.54 3.56
C LEU A 143 -5.49 6.99 3.61
N PRO A 144 -4.62 7.37 4.58
CA PRO A 144 -4.17 8.76 4.79
C PRO A 144 -3.37 9.34 3.64
N PRO A 145 -3.48 10.57 3.13
CA PRO A 145 -2.78 11.01 1.90
C PRO A 145 -1.29 10.62 1.83
N LEU A 146 -0.80 10.13 0.68
CA LEU A 146 0.62 9.79 0.51
C LEU A 146 1.49 11.05 0.70
N GLY A 147 2.43 11.00 1.64
CA GLY A 147 3.36 12.09 1.92
C GLY A 147 4.33 12.34 0.75
N SER A 148 5.02 13.49 0.75
CA SER A 148 6.01 13.86 -0.27
C SER A 148 7.18 12.86 -0.38
N SER A 149 7.62 12.28 0.73
CA SER A 149 8.64 11.21 0.77
C SER A 149 8.12 9.88 0.21
N GLU A 150 6.87 9.51 0.50
CA GLU A 150 6.22 8.29 -0.01
C GLU A 150 5.88 8.39 -1.50
N LYS A 151 5.55 9.60 -1.98
CA LYS A 151 5.41 9.90 -3.41
C LYS A 151 6.73 9.68 -4.16
N ALA A 152 7.88 9.88 -3.53
CA ALA A 152 9.19 9.57 -4.13
C ALA A 152 9.46 8.05 -4.20
N LEU A 153 9.06 7.30 -3.15
CA LEU A 153 9.11 5.83 -3.15
C LEU A 153 8.25 5.22 -4.27
N LEU A 154 7.01 5.72 -4.45
CA LEU A 154 6.08 5.30 -5.51
C LEU A 154 6.51 5.72 -6.91
N LYS A 155 7.20 6.85 -7.08
CA LYS A 155 7.78 7.27 -8.38
C LYS A 155 8.87 6.32 -8.87
N GLN A 156 9.50 5.57 -7.97
CA GLN A 156 10.63 4.68 -8.27
C GLN A 156 10.27 3.18 -8.20
N LEU A 157 8.99 2.82 -8.09
CA LEU A 157 8.50 1.44 -8.18
C LEU A 157 8.19 1.10 -9.65
N PRO A 158 8.94 0.19 -10.31
CA PRO A 158 8.50 -0.37 -11.58
C PRO A 158 7.34 -1.34 -11.29
N ASN A 159 6.15 -1.05 -11.82
CA ASN A 159 5.00 -1.96 -11.86
C ASN A 159 4.35 -2.37 -10.52
N ALA A 160 3.72 -1.45 -9.79
CA ALA A 160 2.53 -1.80 -9.01
C ALA A 160 1.31 -1.85 -9.96
N LYS A 161 1.12 -2.99 -10.64
CA LYS A 161 -0.08 -3.24 -11.46
C LYS A 161 -1.16 -3.86 -10.59
N ILE A 162 -2.10 -3.03 -10.13
CA ILE A 162 -3.45 -3.49 -9.78
C ILE A 162 -4.38 -3.11 -10.93
N GLY A 163 -4.97 -4.12 -11.59
CA GLY A 163 -6.26 -3.96 -12.28
C GLY A 163 -6.41 -2.84 -13.32
N GLY A 164 -5.34 -2.43 -14.02
CA GLY A 164 -5.44 -1.52 -15.17
C GLY A 164 -5.40 -0.02 -14.86
N VAL A 165 -5.19 0.40 -13.61
CA VAL A 165 -5.00 1.83 -13.28
C VAL A 165 -3.58 2.07 -12.75
N THR A 166 -2.82 2.86 -13.51
CA THR A 166 -1.43 3.23 -13.19
C THR A 166 -1.43 4.26 -12.06
N VAL A 167 -1.04 3.87 -10.84
CA VAL A 167 -0.91 4.77 -9.67
C VAL A 167 0.03 5.96 -9.96
N THR A 168 0.94 5.81 -10.91
CA THR A 168 1.93 6.82 -11.31
C THR A 168 1.39 7.94 -12.21
N LYS A 169 0.20 7.81 -12.81
CA LYS A 169 -0.28 8.79 -13.84
C LYS A 169 -1.40 9.74 -13.39
N LEU A 170 -1.96 9.56 -12.19
CA LEU A 170 -3.08 10.37 -11.70
C LEU A 170 -2.70 11.55 -10.78
N MET A 171 -1.40 11.85 -10.61
CA MET A 171 -0.96 12.83 -9.60
C MET A 171 -0.30 14.11 -10.14
N SER A 172 -0.33 14.35 -11.46
CA SER A 172 0.32 15.53 -12.06
C SER A 172 -0.62 16.64 -12.54
N THR A 173 -1.92 16.59 -12.22
CA THR A 173 -2.83 17.67 -12.63
C THR A 173 -3.72 18.13 -11.48
N HIS A 174 -3.46 19.38 -11.07
CA HIS A 174 -4.35 20.28 -10.34
C HIS A 174 -4.61 20.02 -8.86
N LEU A 175 -3.62 20.33 -8.02
CA LEU A 175 -3.88 21.02 -6.76
C LEU A 175 -2.99 22.26 -6.73
N LYS A 176 -3.61 23.44 -6.87
CA LYS A 176 -2.95 24.71 -6.60
C LYS A 176 -2.50 24.71 -5.14
N GLU A 177 -1.22 24.98 -4.92
CA GLU A 177 -0.70 25.34 -3.60
C GLU A 177 -1.47 26.55 -3.08
N GLY A 178 -2.34 26.33 -2.10
CA GLY A 178 -3.21 27.36 -1.54
C GLY A 178 -3.86 26.88 -0.25
N GLU A 179 -3.29 27.30 0.88
CA GLU A 179 -3.89 27.58 2.21
C GLU A 179 -4.99 26.67 2.82
N VAL A 180 -5.17 25.42 2.38
CA VAL A 180 -6.09 24.45 3.03
C VAL A 180 -5.36 23.23 3.62
N ALA A 181 -4.02 23.21 3.57
CA ALA A 181 -3.20 22.02 3.86
C ALA A 181 -3.02 21.67 5.35
N ARG A 182 -3.58 22.41 6.32
CA ARG A 182 -3.30 22.16 7.75
C ARG A 182 -4.32 21.26 8.47
N ASP A 183 -5.52 21.07 7.94
CA ASP A 183 -6.58 20.33 8.67
C ASP A 183 -6.96 18.97 8.06
N SER A 184 -6.41 18.62 6.89
CA SER A 184 -6.70 17.35 6.18
C SER A 184 -5.73 16.20 6.50
N GLU A 185 -4.73 16.42 7.37
CA GLU A 185 -3.67 15.46 7.73
C GLU A 185 -3.94 14.76 9.07
N ARG A 186 -5.21 14.54 9.43
CA ARG A 186 -5.58 13.89 10.70
C ARG A 186 -6.02 12.45 10.44
N SER A 187 -5.41 11.51 11.18
CA SER A 187 -5.89 10.12 11.31
C SER A 187 -7.40 10.09 11.51
N LEU A 188 -8.08 9.13 10.91
CA LEU A 188 -9.48 8.86 11.24
C LEU A 188 -9.61 8.59 12.75
N THR A 189 -10.56 9.25 13.38
CA THR A 189 -10.94 9.00 14.77
C THR A 189 -11.77 7.71 14.88
N PRO A 190 -11.84 7.08 16.07
CA PRO A 190 -12.69 5.91 16.27
C PRO A 190 -14.16 6.16 15.90
N LYS A 191 -14.67 7.38 16.16
CA LYS A 191 -16.03 7.79 15.75
C LYS A 191 -16.18 7.82 14.23
N GLN A 192 -15.23 8.44 13.51
CA GLN A 192 -15.25 8.48 12.05
C GLN A 192 -15.16 7.08 11.43
N CYS A 193 -14.35 6.18 12.00
CA CYS A 193 -14.30 4.78 11.56
C CYS A 193 -15.66 4.08 11.75
N ALA A 194 -16.33 4.31 12.88
CA ALA A 194 -17.65 3.74 13.15
C ALA A 194 -18.75 4.29 12.22
N VAL A 195 -18.73 5.59 11.93
CA VAL A 195 -19.64 6.21 10.95
C VAL A 195 -19.40 5.64 9.56
N LEU A 196 -18.13 5.47 9.15
CA LEU A 196 -17.82 4.92 7.84
C LEU A 196 -18.19 3.43 7.73
N ASP A 197 -18.00 2.64 8.79
CA ASP A 197 -18.46 1.24 8.82
C ASP A 197 -19.99 1.13 8.69
N ALA A 198 -20.74 2.00 9.37
CA ALA A 198 -22.20 2.09 9.21
C ALA A 198 -22.60 2.58 7.81
N ALA A 199 -21.85 3.53 7.23
CA ALA A 199 -22.08 4.02 5.88
C ALA A 199 -21.88 2.92 4.81
N LEU A 200 -20.90 2.02 5.00
CA LEU A 200 -20.73 0.84 4.15
C LEU A 200 -21.97 -0.06 4.14
N ASP A 201 -22.64 -0.21 5.28
CA ASP A 201 -23.89 -0.98 5.37
C ASP A 201 -25.01 -0.35 4.53
N ALA A 202 -25.14 0.98 4.55
CA ALA A 202 -26.11 1.70 3.72
C ALA A 202 -25.78 1.61 2.21
N ILE A 203 -24.50 1.76 1.83
CA ILE A 203 -24.07 1.56 0.42
C ILE A 203 -24.39 0.13 -0.03
N LYS A 204 -24.16 -0.89 0.80
CA LYS A 204 -24.55 -2.28 0.48
C LYS A 204 -26.05 -2.41 0.22
N GLU A 205 -26.90 -1.82 1.06
CA GLU A 205 -28.35 -1.88 0.87
C GLU A 205 -28.79 -1.16 -0.40
N CYS A 206 -28.15 -0.04 -0.76
CA CYS A 206 -28.35 0.64 -2.04
C CYS A 206 -28.06 -0.28 -3.24
N PHE A 207 -26.90 -0.94 -3.27
CA PHE A 207 -26.54 -1.88 -4.34
C PHE A 207 -27.33 -3.19 -4.29
N HIS A 208 -27.89 -3.56 -3.13
CA HIS A 208 -28.78 -4.70 -2.98
C HIS A 208 -30.16 -4.43 -3.59
N ALA A 209 -30.66 -3.20 -3.41
CA ALA A 209 -31.94 -2.71 -3.95
C ALA A 209 -33.11 -3.67 -3.72
N GLY A 210 -33.27 -4.15 -2.47
CA GLY A 210 -34.35 -5.07 -2.11
C GLY A 210 -34.36 -6.40 -2.90
N GLY A 211 -33.20 -6.85 -3.37
CA GLY A 211 -33.04 -8.07 -4.16
C GLY A 211 -33.07 -7.89 -5.67
N GLN A 212 -33.31 -6.67 -6.17
CA GLN A 212 -33.24 -6.37 -7.61
C GLN A 212 -31.81 -6.12 -8.10
N GLY A 213 -30.88 -5.81 -7.20
CA GLY A 213 -29.47 -5.57 -7.49
C GLY A 213 -28.58 -6.79 -7.26
N LEU A 214 -27.51 -6.59 -6.50
CA LEU A 214 -26.55 -7.64 -6.14
C LEU A 214 -27.04 -8.46 -4.94
N LYS A 215 -26.65 -9.74 -4.90
CA LYS A 215 -26.98 -10.63 -3.76
C LYS A 215 -26.16 -10.25 -2.53
N LYS A 216 -26.72 -10.37 -1.32
CA LYS A 216 -25.99 -10.11 -0.08
C LYS A 216 -24.69 -10.92 0.04
N SER A 217 -24.71 -12.18 -0.41
CA SER A 217 -23.54 -13.06 -0.44
C SER A 217 -22.40 -12.61 -1.36
N PHE A 218 -22.66 -11.70 -2.31
CA PHE A 218 -21.62 -11.09 -3.13
C PHE A 218 -20.77 -10.12 -2.30
N PHE A 219 -21.39 -9.27 -1.48
CA PHE A 219 -20.68 -8.26 -0.68
C PHE A 219 -19.78 -8.91 0.37
N GLU A 220 -20.26 -9.95 1.05
CA GLU A 220 -19.46 -10.67 2.06
C GLU A 220 -18.19 -11.33 1.49
N LYS A 221 -18.20 -11.64 0.18
CA LYS A 221 -17.06 -12.21 -0.55
C LYS A 221 -16.29 -11.18 -1.37
N SER A 222 -16.66 -9.90 -1.32
CA SER A 222 -15.98 -8.85 -2.10
C SER A 222 -14.59 -8.61 -1.51
N PRO A 223 -13.51 -8.84 -2.29
CA PRO A 223 -12.16 -8.60 -1.81
C PRO A 223 -11.92 -7.11 -1.52
N GLU A 224 -12.56 -6.21 -2.28
CA GLU A 224 -12.47 -4.76 -2.07
C GLU A 224 -13.08 -4.35 -0.72
N LEU A 225 -14.23 -4.92 -0.35
CA LEU A 225 -14.85 -4.64 0.94
C LEU A 225 -14.00 -5.20 2.10
N GLN A 226 -13.44 -6.40 1.92
CA GLN A 226 -12.56 -7.02 2.90
C GLN A 226 -11.29 -6.17 3.11
N SER A 227 -10.68 -5.67 2.02
CA SER A 227 -9.53 -4.77 2.07
C SER A 227 -9.86 -3.48 2.83
N LEU A 228 -10.96 -2.82 2.46
CA LEU A 228 -11.39 -1.58 3.11
C LEU A 228 -11.68 -1.79 4.60
N LYS A 229 -12.39 -2.86 4.97
CA LYS A 229 -12.67 -3.19 6.38
C LYS A 229 -11.41 -3.52 7.16
N TYR A 230 -10.46 -4.22 6.54
CA TYR A 230 -9.15 -4.45 7.13
C TYR A 230 -8.44 -3.12 7.40
N ALA A 231 -8.37 -2.22 6.40
CA ALA A 231 -7.77 -0.90 6.56
C ALA A 231 -8.43 -0.07 7.68
N LEU A 232 -9.76 -0.13 7.82
CA LEU A 232 -10.47 0.51 8.94
C LEU A 232 -10.09 -0.09 10.29
N SER A 233 -9.95 -1.41 10.37
CA SER A 233 -9.57 -2.09 11.62
C SER A 233 -8.19 -1.66 12.12
N LEU A 234 -7.25 -1.36 11.22
CA LEU A 234 -5.89 -0.92 11.55
C LEU A 234 -5.86 0.39 12.34
N TYR A 235 -6.83 1.29 12.15
CA TYR A 235 -6.94 2.53 12.93
C TYR A 235 -7.24 2.30 14.41
N THR A 236 -7.79 1.14 14.75
CA THR A 236 -8.12 0.79 16.14
C THR A 236 -7.00 0.01 16.85
N GLN A 237 -5.98 -0.42 16.12
CA GLN A 237 -4.87 -1.20 16.67
C GLN A 237 -3.85 -0.32 17.40
N THR A 238 -3.09 -0.90 18.32
CA THR A 238 -1.96 -0.20 18.97
C THR A 238 -0.76 -0.09 18.03
N THR A 239 0.18 0.81 18.33
CA THR A 239 1.39 0.98 17.51
C THR A 239 2.20 -0.32 17.48
N GLU A 240 2.23 -0.99 18.62
CA GLU A 240 2.91 -2.28 18.81
C GLU A 240 2.33 -3.38 17.93
N GLN A 241 1.00 -3.47 17.83
CA GLN A 241 0.32 -4.44 16.97
C GLN A 241 0.59 -4.17 15.48
N LEU A 242 0.58 -2.90 15.07
CA LEU A 242 0.88 -2.52 13.68
C LEU A 242 2.33 -2.84 13.31
N ILE A 243 3.29 -2.54 14.20
CA ILE A 243 4.71 -2.88 14.00
C ILE A 243 4.91 -4.39 13.95
N LYS A 244 4.31 -5.14 14.88
CA LYS A 244 4.34 -6.61 14.87
C LYS A 244 3.79 -7.18 13.55
N THR A 245 2.66 -6.66 13.08
CA THR A 245 2.05 -7.07 11.81
C THR A 245 2.94 -6.73 10.61
N PHE A 246 3.60 -5.58 10.63
CA PHE A 246 4.55 -5.20 9.59
C PHE A 246 5.70 -6.22 9.51
N ILE A 247 6.38 -6.49 10.62
CA ILE A 247 7.55 -7.38 10.64
C ILE A 247 7.17 -8.82 10.25
N SER A 248 6.01 -9.30 10.71
CA SER A 248 5.54 -10.65 10.38
C SER A 248 5.17 -10.80 8.91
N THR A 249 4.63 -9.77 8.25
CA THR A 249 4.22 -9.82 6.84
C THR A 249 5.33 -9.47 5.85
N GLN A 250 6.25 -8.55 6.20
CA GLN A 250 7.31 -8.11 5.30
C GLN A 250 8.45 -9.11 5.20
N LYS A 251 8.39 -10.04 4.23
CA LYS A 251 9.40 -11.10 4.04
C LYS A 251 10.44 -10.84 2.95
N GLN A 252 10.24 -9.84 2.11
CA GLN A 252 11.08 -9.57 0.94
C GLN A 252 11.71 -8.17 0.98
N GLN A 253 12.07 -7.69 2.18
CA GLN A 253 12.61 -6.34 2.37
C GLN A 253 13.95 -6.10 1.67
N ASP A 254 14.67 -7.18 1.37
CA ASP A 254 16.01 -7.23 0.79
C ASP A 254 16.03 -7.30 -0.75
N LEU A 255 14.89 -7.37 -1.43
CA LEU A 255 14.85 -7.38 -2.91
C LEU A 255 15.75 -6.31 -3.57
N PRO A 256 15.81 -5.05 -3.10
CA PRO A 256 16.65 -4.03 -3.73
C PRO A 256 18.16 -4.30 -3.54
N SER A 257 18.56 -4.99 -2.47
CA SER A 257 19.95 -5.39 -2.26
C SER A 257 20.33 -6.61 -3.09
N GLN A 258 19.37 -7.46 -3.47
CA GLN A 258 19.59 -8.56 -4.40
C GLN A 258 19.75 -8.07 -5.85
N ASP A 259 18.93 -7.11 -6.28
CA ASP A 259 18.96 -6.58 -7.65
C ASP A 259 20.14 -5.62 -7.90
N GLN A 260 20.39 -4.71 -6.95
CA GLN A 260 21.40 -3.65 -7.07
C GLN A 260 22.12 -3.44 -5.73
N PRO A 261 22.99 -4.39 -5.31
CA PRO A 261 23.72 -4.26 -4.05
C PRO A 261 24.62 -3.03 -4.05
N VAL A 262 24.68 -2.37 -2.89
CA VAL A 262 25.56 -1.22 -2.63
C VAL A 262 26.60 -1.51 -1.55
N GLY A 263 26.74 -2.78 -1.17
CA GLY A 263 27.71 -3.30 -0.21
C GLY A 263 27.07 -4.33 0.72
N GLU A 264 27.82 -4.77 1.71
CA GLU A 264 27.37 -5.77 2.69
C GLU A 264 28.02 -5.53 4.06
N VAL A 265 27.34 -5.95 5.13
CA VAL A 265 27.86 -5.89 6.50
C VAL A 265 28.01 -7.30 7.05
N SER A 266 29.21 -7.64 7.53
CA SER A 266 29.49 -8.87 8.25
C SER A 266 29.08 -8.72 9.71
N VAL A 267 28.16 -9.57 10.16
CA VAL A 267 27.63 -9.53 11.52
C VAL A 267 27.61 -10.92 12.15
N GLN A 268 27.76 -10.93 13.48
CA GLN A 268 27.42 -12.07 14.32
C GLN A 268 26.35 -11.62 15.31
N VAL A 269 25.24 -12.34 15.37
CA VAL A 269 24.10 -12.05 16.23
C VAL A 269 23.81 -13.26 17.11
N ASP A 270 23.84 -13.05 18.42
CA ASP A 270 23.57 -14.07 19.42
C ASP A 270 22.35 -13.65 20.27
N LEU A 271 21.42 -14.58 20.48
CA LEU A 271 20.25 -14.38 21.32
C LEU A 271 20.43 -15.12 22.65
N PHE A 272 20.39 -14.38 23.75
CA PHE A 272 20.48 -14.96 25.09
C PHE A 272 19.24 -14.63 25.90
N ASN A 273 18.56 -15.65 26.42
CA ASN A 273 17.43 -15.49 27.31
C ASN A 273 17.90 -15.67 28.77
N HIS A 274 17.70 -14.65 29.60
CA HIS A 274 18.15 -14.69 30.99
C HIS A 274 17.21 -15.58 31.84
N PRO A 275 17.69 -16.72 32.40
CA PRO A 275 16.83 -17.76 32.99
C PRO A 275 15.92 -17.31 34.14
N HIS A 276 16.26 -16.22 34.82
CA HIS A 276 15.55 -15.75 36.03
C HIS A 276 14.70 -14.50 35.80
N THR A 277 15.04 -13.66 34.82
CA THR A 277 14.35 -12.38 34.61
C THR A 277 13.40 -12.45 33.41
N GLY A 278 13.61 -13.40 32.48
CA GLY A 278 12.88 -13.45 31.21
C GLY A 278 13.34 -12.39 30.19
N GLU A 279 14.31 -11.55 30.57
CA GLU A 279 14.85 -10.52 29.69
C GLU A 279 15.73 -11.17 28.61
N GLN A 280 15.51 -10.77 27.38
CA GLN A 280 16.23 -11.30 26.23
C GLN A 280 17.26 -10.29 25.76
N LYS A 281 18.53 -10.70 25.83
CA LYS A 281 19.68 -9.94 25.38
C LYS A 281 20.04 -10.34 23.95
N ILE A 282 20.07 -9.36 23.07
CA ILE A 282 20.59 -9.50 21.70
C ILE A 282 22.01 -8.96 21.69
N THR A 283 22.98 -9.80 21.36
CA THR A 283 24.36 -9.38 21.15
C THR A 283 24.63 -9.29 19.67
N VAL A 284 24.99 -8.09 19.19
CA VAL A 284 25.30 -7.84 17.78
C VAL A 284 26.76 -7.43 17.68
N LYS A 285 27.58 -8.25 17.03
CA LYS A 285 28.97 -7.92 16.70
C LYS A 285 29.05 -7.53 15.24
N VAL A 286 29.36 -6.26 14.99
CA VAL A 286 29.63 -5.73 13.65
C VAL A 286 31.11 -5.94 13.36
N ILE A 287 31.43 -6.87 12.46
CA ILE A 287 32.80 -7.29 12.18
C ILE A 287 33.44 -6.34 11.17
N ALA A 288 32.81 -6.19 10.00
CA ALA A 288 33.28 -5.37 8.90
C ALA A 288 32.13 -4.99 7.96
N ALA A 289 32.37 -4.05 7.06
CA ALA A 289 31.56 -3.89 5.85
C ALA A 289 32.44 -4.05 4.61
N ASN A 290 31.88 -4.55 3.51
CA ASN A 290 32.60 -4.85 2.27
C ASN A 290 31.84 -4.31 1.05
N ASP A 291 32.57 -4.19 -0.07
CA ASP A 291 32.08 -3.73 -1.38
C ASP A 291 31.16 -2.51 -1.29
N LEU A 292 31.47 -1.55 -0.41
CA LEU A 292 30.65 -0.35 -0.29
C LEU A 292 30.70 0.40 -1.64
N ARG A 293 29.55 0.68 -2.24
CA ARG A 293 29.48 1.37 -3.53
C ARG A 293 29.10 2.82 -3.34
N TRP A 294 30.03 3.61 -2.83
CA TRP A 294 29.79 5.01 -2.48
C TRP A 294 30.70 5.96 -3.23
N GLN A 295 30.13 7.03 -3.78
CA GLN A 295 30.88 8.11 -4.43
C GLN A 295 30.83 9.34 -3.54
N ILE A 296 32.00 9.89 -3.22
CA ILE A 296 32.11 11.13 -2.47
C ILE A 296 32.00 12.27 -3.49
N THR A 297 31.06 13.19 -3.26
CA THR A 297 30.95 14.43 -4.03
C THR A 297 31.86 15.50 -3.41
N GLY A 298 32.86 15.98 -4.16
CA GLY A 298 33.79 17.04 -3.74
C GLY A 298 35.10 16.52 -3.12
N SER A 299 35.81 17.38 -2.38
CA SER A 299 37.13 17.10 -1.76
C SER A 299 37.08 16.38 -0.40
N GLY A 300 35.92 15.80 -0.05
CA GLY A 300 35.74 15.09 1.22
C GLY A 300 36.41 13.72 1.25
N THR A 301 36.66 13.19 2.44
CA THR A 301 37.08 11.79 2.65
C THR A 301 35.88 10.94 3.07
N PHE A 302 35.74 9.74 2.53
CA PHE A 302 34.68 8.81 2.93
C PHE A 302 34.93 8.31 4.35
N LYS A 303 33.95 8.43 5.24
CA LYS A 303 34.08 8.01 6.64
C LYS A 303 32.95 7.07 7.05
N PRO A 304 32.94 5.81 6.57
CA PRO A 304 31.85 4.90 6.88
C PRO A 304 31.78 4.52 8.36
N PHE A 305 30.56 4.42 8.86
CA PHE A 305 30.21 3.73 10.11
C PHE A 305 28.89 2.98 9.91
N VAL A 306 28.60 2.04 10.82
CA VAL A 306 27.35 1.26 10.82
C VAL A 306 26.50 1.70 11.99
N GLU A 307 25.29 2.15 11.71
CA GLU A 307 24.23 2.36 12.69
C GLU A 307 23.33 1.11 12.71
N VAL A 308 23.19 0.50 13.89
CA VAL A 308 22.35 -0.67 14.11
C VAL A 308 21.13 -0.25 14.92
N HIS A 309 19.95 -0.56 14.40
CA HIS A 309 18.67 -0.30 15.04
C HIS A 309 17.99 -1.61 15.43
N LEU A 310 17.53 -1.69 16.67
CA LEU A 310 16.53 -2.66 17.09
C LEU A 310 15.15 -2.10 16.75
N VAL A 311 14.43 -2.80 15.89
CA VAL A 311 13.10 -2.41 15.41
C VAL A 311 12.10 -3.51 15.80
N GLY A 312 11.00 -3.13 16.44
CA GLY A 312 9.97 -4.05 16.90
C GLY A 312 9.08 -3.42 17.97
N PRO A 313 8.14 -4.18 18.53
CA PRO A 313 7.18 -3.64 19.48
C PRO A 313 7.79 -3.40 20.88
N HIS A 314 7.13 -2.62 21.72
CA HIS A 314 7.43 -2.41 23.15
C HIS A 314 8.85 -1.88 23.43
N LEU A 315 9.32 -0.93 22.61
CA LEU A 315 10.68 -0.39 22.73
C LEU A 315 10.75 1.04 23.30
N ALA A 316 9.65 1.59 23.84
CA ALA A 316 9.56 2.97 24.32
C ALA A 316 10.66 3.36 25.32
N ASP A 317 10.94 2.49 26.29
CA ASP A 317 11.93 2.66 27.37
C ASP A 317 13.29 1.99 27.08
N LYS A 318 13.45 1.40 25.88
CA LYS A 318 14.64 0.61 25.53
C LYS A 318 15.62 1.40 24.67
N LYS A 319 16.90 1.01 24.75
CA LYS A 319 17.91 1.49 23.81
C LYS A 319 17.68 0.83 22.46
N ARG A 320 17.34 1.62 21.43
CA ARG A 320 17.00 1.12 20.09
C ARG A 320 18.07 1.34 19.04
N LYS A 321 19.08 2.17 19.32
CA LYS A 321 20.10 2.59 18.35
C LYS A 321 21.49 2.55 18.96
N MET A 322 22.44 2.00 18.21
CA MET A 322 23.87 2.04 18.51
C MET A 322 24.65 2.23 17.21
N ALA A 323 25.83 2.85 17.26
CA ALA A 323 26.68 3.05 16.09
C ALA A 323 28.12 2.61 16.37
N THR A 324 28.79 2.07 15.35
CA THR A 324 30.23 1.80 15.39
C THR A 324 31.02 3.11 15.30
N LYS A 325 32.31 3.06 15.60
CA LYS A 325 33.23 4.15 15.27
C LYS A 325 33.36 4.26 13.75
N SER A 326 33.51 5.50 13.26
CA SER A 326 33.78 5.74 11.85
C SER A 326 35.22 5.36 11.49
N GLN A 327 35.37 4.79 10.30
CA GLN A 327 36.66 4.43 9.72
C GLN A 327 37.00 5.41 8.60
N SER A 328 38.25 5.84 8.50
CA SER A 328 38.62 6.89 7.54
C SER A 328 39.07 6.33 6.20
N ASN A 329 38.52 6.88 5.13
CA ASN A 329 38.90 6.69 3.73
C ASN A 329 39.02 5.23 3.30
N THR A 330 38.00 4.42 3.60
CA THR A 330 37.98 3.00 3.27
C THR A 330 36.60 2.56 2.81
N TRP A 331 36.54 1.68 1.82
CA TRP A 331 35.30 1.05 1.33
C TRP A 331 35.13 -0.39 1.84
N THR A 332 36.09 -0.87 2.63
CA THR A 332 36.05 -2.17 3.32
C THR A 332 36.42 -1.99 4.80
N PRO A 333 35.67 -1.18 5.57
CA PRO A 333 35.99 -0.89 6.96
C PRO A 333 35.90 -2.14 7.86
N LYS A 334 36.84 -2.26 8.80
CA LYS A 334 36.81 -3.28 9.87
C LYS A 334 36.47 -2.58 11.18
N PHE A 335 35.41 -3.04 11.85
CA PHE A 335 34.93 -2.44 13.09
C PHE A 335 35.28 -3.32 14.28
N ASN A 336 34.91 -4.60 14.24
CA ASN A 336 35.04 -5.54 15.37
C ASN A 336 34.42 -5.01 16.67
N GLU A 337 33.27 -4.35 16.57
CA GLU A 337 32.58 -3.74 17.71
C GLU A 337 31.36 -4.57 18.11
N THR A 338 31.19 -4.79 19.40
CA THR A 338 30.06 -5.53 19.97
C THR A 338 29.08 -4.57 20.62
N MET A 339 27.80 -4.77 20.32
CA MET A 339 26.66 -3.99 20.80
C MET A 339 25.68 -4.90 21.51
N HIS A 340 24.93 -4.35 22.45
CA HIS A 340 23.93 -5.09 23.21
C HIS A 340 22.59 -4.34 23.18
N PHE A 341 21.56 -5.06 22.76
CA PHE A 341 20.18 -4.62 22.86
C PHE A 341 19.41 -5.55 23.80
N PHE A 342 18.32 -5.05 24.35
CA PHE A 342 17.49 -5.77 25.32
C PHE A 342 16.03 -5.67 24.90
N ILE A 343 15.39 -6.84 24.78
CA ILE A 343 13.95 -6.98 24.61
C ILE A 343 13.37 -7.31 25.99
N GLY A 344 12.30 -6.61 26.38
CA GLY A 344 11.61 -6.87 27.64
C GLY A 344 10.85 -8.20 27.64
N ASN A 345 10.30 -8.60 28.79
CA ASN A 345 9.62 -9.89 28.95
C ASN A 345 8.40 -10.11 28.05
N GLU A 346 7.79 -9.02 27.56
CA GLU A 346 6.64 -9.06 26.66
C GLU A 346 7.04 -9.22 25.19
N GLY A 347 8.33 -9.12 24.86
CA GLY A 347 8.80 -9.19 23.50
C GLY A 347 9.15 -10.61 23.07
N GLU A 348 8.48 -11.10 22.04
CA GLU A 348 8.85 -12.34 21.34
C GLU A 348 9.84 -11.97 20.21
N PRO A 349 11.09 -12.47 20.18
CA PRO A 349 12.11 -12.00 19.24
C PRO A 349 11.70 -12.14 17.78
N GLU A 350 10.85 -13.11 17.44
CA GLU A 350 10.30 -13.27 16.09
C GLU A 350 9.60 -12.03 15.53
N ASN A 351 9.13 -11.13 16.41
CA ASN A 351 8.48 -9.87 16.04
C ASN A 351 9.44 -8.68 16.02
N TYR A 352 10.75 -8.93 16.07
CA TYR A 352 11.80 -7.91 16.00
C TYR A 352 12.74 -8.17 14.84
N GLU A 353 13.39 -7.10 14.41
CA GLU A 353 14.41 -7.15 13.39
C GLU A 353 15.52 -6.13 13.70
N LEU A 354 16.73 -6.45 13.23
CA LEU A 354 17.86 -5.55 13.25
C LEU A 354 17.97 -4.86 11.91
N MET A 355 17.92 -3.54 11.90
CA MET A 355 18.17 -2.73 10.71
C MET A 355 19.59 -2.17 10.75
N PHE A 356 20.35 -2.39 9.69
CA PHE A 356 21.72 -1.93 9.52
C PHE A 356 21.72 -0.79 8.51
N GLN A 357 22.20 0.39 8.91
CA GLN A 357 22.42 1.52 8.02
C GLN A 357 23.91 1.83 7.97
N VAL A 358 24.53 1.68 6.80
CA VAL A 358 25.87 2.20 6.57
C VAL A 358 25.76 3.65 6.17
N LYS A 359 26.44 4.53 6.88
CA LYS A 359 26.41 5.99 6.66
C LYS A 359 27.81 6.54 6.46
N ASP A 360 27.90 7.59 5.65
CA ASP A 360 29.10 8.41 5.45
C ASP A 360 29.06 9.60 6.42
N TYR A 361 29.94 9.58 7.42
CA TYR A 361 29.99 10.62 8.44
C TYR A 361 30.36 11.98 7.85
N CYS A 362 29.55 13.00 8.15
CA CYS A 362 29.82 14.38 7.74
C CYS A 362 29.89 15.31 8.96
N PHE A 363 31.00 16.02 9.13
CA PHE A 363 31.15 16.94 10.27
C PHE A 363 30.18 18.12 10.23
N ALA A 364 29.82 18.60 9.04
CA ALA A 364 29.07 19.85 8.85
C ALA A 364 27.66 19.65 8.30
N ARG A 365 27.24 18.41 8.02
CA ARG A 365 25.93 18.07 7.43
C ARG A 365 25.40 16.81 8.06
N GLU A 366 24.16 16.47 7.74
CA GLU A 366 23.62 15.16 8.08
C GLU A 366 24.43 14.05 7.41
N ASP A 367 24.60 12.96 8.16
CA ASP A 367 25.27 11.76 7.67
C ASP A 367 24.47 11.14 6.53
N ARG A 368 25.14 10.79 5.43
CA ARG A 368 24.47 10.31 4.23
C ARG A 368 24.36 8.79 4.25
N ILE A 369 23.18 8.27 3.92
CA ILE A 369 22.95 6.83 3.81
C ILE A 369 23.67 6.27 2.57
N VAL A 370 24.58 5.34 2.80
CA VAL A 370 25.28 4.56 1.77
C VAL A 370 24.44 3.37 1.33
N GLY A 371 23.84 2.68 2.30
CA GLY A 371 22.97 1.53 2.09
C GLY A 371 22.28 1.07 3.37
N VAL A 372 21.19 0.34 3.20
CA VAL A 372 20.35 -0.19 4.27
C VAL A 372 20.14 -1.69 4.09
N GLY A 373 20.09 -2.43 5.19
CA GLY A 373 19.80 -3.87 5.21
C GLY A 373 19.05 -4.26 6.48
N VAL A 374 18.36 -5.40 6.46
CA VAL A 374 17.53 -5.89 7.57
C VAL A 374 17.83 -7.36 7.82
N LEU A 375 17.88 -7.74 9.10
CA LEU A 375 17.93 -9.13 9.57
C LEU A 375 16.78 -9.36 10.55
N GLN A 376 15.81 -10.20 10.19
CA GLN A 376 14.71 -10.55 11.09
C GLN A 376 15.18 -11.54 12.16
N LEU A 377 14.90 -11.26 13.43
CA LEU A 377 15.36 -12.11 14.53
C LEU A 377 14.66 -13.46 14.55
N ALA A 378 13.50 -13.61 13.90
CA ALA A 378 12.88 -14.90 13.62
C ALA A 378 13.85 -15.90 12.98
N GLN A 379 14.71 -15.43 12.07
CA GLN A 379 15.72 -16.27 11.39
C GLN A 379 16.86 -16.69 12.32
N VAL A 380 17.14 -15.88 13.35
CA VAL A 380 18.22 -16.14 14.34
C VAL A 380 17.72 -17.08 15.43
N LEU A 381 16.44 -16.97 15.82
CA LEU A 381 15.82 -17.83 16.83
C LEU A 381 15.92 -19.32 16.51
N GLU A 382 15.76 -19.69 15.24
CA GLU A 382 15.85 -21.09 14.81
C GLU A 382 17.23 -21.71 15.05
N GLN A 383 18.29 -20.88 15.08
CA GLN A 383 19.69 -21.33 15.15
C GLN A 383 20.38 -20.97 16.48
N GLY A 384 19.77 -20.12 17.32
CA GLY A 384 20.32 -19.60 18.57
C GLY A 384 21.43 -18.55 18.41
N SER A 385 22.21 -18.65 17.33
CA SER A 385 23.20 -17.67 16.89
C SER A 385 23.28 -17.65 15.37
N CYS A 386 23.63 -16.50 14.79
CA CYS A 386 23.77 -16.33 13.34
C CYS A 386 25.00 -15.50 13.02
N ALA A 387 25.90 -16.03 12.18
CA ALA A 387 26.98 -15.27 11.57
C ALA A 387 26.72 -15.17 10.07
N CYS A 388 26.44 -13.96 9.57
CA CYS A 388 25.98 -13.77 8.21
C CYS A 388 26.44 -12.43 7.60
N TRP A 389 26.24 -12.32 6.29
CA TRP A 389 26.42 -11.09 5.53
C TRP A 389 25.04 -10.48 5.29
N VAL A 390 24.81 -9.29 5.83
CA VAL A 390 23.61 -8.50 5.55
C VAL A 390 23.86 -7.68 4.30
N GLN A 391 23.22 -8.04 3.19
CA GLN A 391 23.30 -7.31 1.93
C GLN A 391 22.63 -5.94 2.04
N LEU A 392 23.30 -4.90 1.55
CA LEU A 392 22.82 -3.52 1.59
C LEU A 392 22.21 -3.10 0.25
N GLY A 393 21.01 -2.56 0.31
CA GLY A 393 20.33 -1.93 -0.81
C GLY A 393 20.33 -0.41 -0.65
N ARG A 394 19.93 0.31 -1.71
CA ARG A 394 19.71 1.77 -1.62
C ARG A 394 18.49 2.13 -0.78
N ARG A 395 17.56 1.19 -0.63
CA ARG A 395 16.30 1.27 0.13
C ARG A 395 15.85 -0.13 0.50
N LEU A 396 14.84 -0.23 1.36
CA LEU A 396 14.10 -1.47 1.59
C LEU A 396 12.96 -1.61 0.57
N HIS A 397 12.59 -2.85 0.23
CA HIS A 397 11.34 -3.11 -0.47
C HIS A 397 10.21 -3.27 0.56
N ILE A 398 9.15 -2.50 0.39
CA ILE A 398 7.95 -2.58 1.22
C ILE A 398 6.78 -2.92 0.31
N ASP A 399 6.06 -4.00 0.61
CA ASP A 399 4.90 -4.42 -0.17
C ASP A 399 3.67 -3.55 0.11
N GLU A 400 2.55 -3.85 -0.55
CA GLU A 400 1.30 -3.09 -0.41
C GLU A 400 0.76 -3.10 1.04
N THR A 401 0.89 -4.22 1.75
CA THR A 401 0.46 -4.33 3.16
C THR A 401 1.35 -3.47 4.05
N GLY A 402 2.66 -3.55 3.86
CA GLY A 402 3.64 -2.74 4.59
C GLY A 402 3.42 -1.24 4.35
N LEU A 403 3.12 -0.83 3.12
CA LEU A 403 2.83 0.57 2.79
C LEU A 403 1.56 1.07 3.51
N ILE A 404 0.49 0.27 3.57
CA ILE A 404 -0.73 0.64 4.32
C ILE A 404 -0.41 0.85 5.80
N LEU A 405 0.35 -0.07 6.41
CA LEU A 405 0.75 0.03 7.82
C LEU A 405 1.59 1.28 8.10
N LEU A 406 2.58 1.57 7.25
CA LEU A 406 3.40 2.79 7.37
C LEU A 406 2.56 4.06 7.23
N ARG A 407 1.60 4.06 6.30
CA ARG A 407 0.68 5.18 6.05
C ARG A 407 -0.18 5.48 7.29
N ILE A 408 -0.66 4.45 7.99
CA ILE A 408 -1.45 4.61 9.23
C ILE A 408 -0.55 5.01 10.40
N LEU A 409 0.63 4.40 10.53
CA LEU A 409 1.61 4.74 11.56
C LEU A 409 2.09 6.20 11.42
N SER A 410 2.23 6.73 10.20
CA SER A 410 2.67 8.11 9.95
C SER A 410 1.69 9.15 10.48
N GLN A 411 0.42 8.79 10.67
CA GLN A 411 -0.59 9.68 11.26
C GLN A 411 -0.50 9.80 12.78
N ARG A 412 0.31 8.96 13.44
CA ARG A 412 0.50 8.98 14.90
C ARG A 412 1.56 10.03 15.27
N GLN A 413 1.24 11.29 15.05
CA GLN A 413 2.18 12.42 15.21
C GLN A 413 2.67 12.68 16.64
N ILE A 414 2.13 12.00 17.66
CA ILE A 414 2.56 12.13 19.06
C ILE A 414 3.31 10.87 19.53
N ASP A 415 3.27 9.80 18.74
CA ASP A 415 3.92 8.53 19.06
C ASP A 415 5.33 8.49 18.45
N GLU A 416 6.34 8.67 19.31
CA GLU A 416 7.74 8.66 18.89
C GLU A 416 8.21 7.31 18.34
N ILE A 417 7.61 6.19 18.80
CA ILE A 417 7.92 4.86 18.26
C ILE A 417 7.40 4.73 16.84
N ALA A 418 6.15 5.16 16.60
CA ALA A 418 5.57 5.16 15.26
C ALA A 418 6.38 6.05 14.29
N LYS A 419 6.76 7.26 14.73
CA LYS A 419 7.58 8.18 13.92
C LYS A 419 8.94 7.58 13.56
N GLU A 420 9.64 7.04 14.55
CA GLU A 420 10.95 6.45 14.32
C GLU A 420 10.85 5.23 13.38
N PHE A 421 9.85 4.38 13.59
CA PHE A 421 9.60 3.23 12.73
C PHE A 421 9.35 3.64 11.27
N VAL A 422 8.45 4.61 11.06
CA VAL A 422 8.15 5.14 9.71
C VAL A 422 9.39 5.75 9.08
N ARG A 423 10.17 6.55 9.83
CA ARG A 423 11.42 7.13 9.34
C ARG A 423 12.40 6.03 8.90
N LEU A 424 12.66 5.04 9.74
CA LEU A 424 13.60 3.95 9.45
C LEU A 424 13.17 3.16 8.21
N LYS A 425 11.89 2.87 8.05
CA LYS A 425 11.38 2.09 6.90
C LYS A 425 11.29 2.87 5.59
N THR A 426 11.30 4.19 5.65
CA THR A 426 11.21 5.06 4.46
C THR A 426 12.55 5.69 4.07
N GLU A 427 13.53 5.71 4.98
CA GLU A 427 14.87 6.20 4.72
C GLU A 427 15.56 5.42 3.61
N CYS A 428 16.20 6.17 2.70
CA CYS A 428 16.90 5.62 1.57
C CYS A 428 18.14 6.45 1.22
N ARG A 429 19.01 5.88 0.41
CA ARG A 429 20.12 6.58 -0.22
C ARG A 429 19.58 7.54 -1.29
N TYR A 430 19.76 8.83 -1.07
CA TYR A 430 19.55 9.86 -2.09
C TYR A 430 20.76 9.90 -3.04
N GLU A 431 20.52 9.84 -4.35
CA GLU A 431 21.54 10.16 -5.33
C GLU A 431 21.84 11.65 -5.24
N THR A 432 23.12 12.01 -5.13
CA THR A 432 23.51 13.40 -5.33
C THR A 432 23.40 13.65 -6.83
N GLU A 433 22.50 14.53 -7.25
CA GLU A 433 22.21 14.83 -8.66
C GLU A 433 23.49 14.86 -9.51
N THR A 434 23.70 13.85 -10.33
CA THR A 434 24.66 13.89 -11.43
C THR A 434 23.90 14.09 -12.74
N GLN A 435 23.01 15.08 -12.76
CA GLN A 435 22.30 15.54 -13.96
C GLN A 435 22.53 17.04 -14.17
N SER A 436 23.79 17.42 -14.34
CA SER A 436 24.15 18.56 -15.20
C SER A 436 25.62 18.41 -15.56
N LEU A 437 25.93 18.48 -16.86
CA LEU A 437 27.25 18.52 -17.53
C LEU A 437 27.47 17.49 -18.65
N VAL A 438 26.46 16.73 -19.09
CA VAL A 438 26.53 16.00 -20.37
C VAL A 438 25.26 16.20 -21.20
N SER A 439 24.94 17.45 -21.53
CA SER A 439 23.97 17.76 -22.60
C SER A 439 24.17 19.11 -23.29
N SER A 440 25.32 19.78 -23.10
CA SER A 440 25.63 21.08 -23.72
C SER A 440 26.90 21.06 -24.57
N ALA A 441 27.19 19.95 -25.25
CA ALA A 441 28.30 19.87 -26.21
C ALA A 441 27.98 18.99 -27.42
N SER A 442 26.85 19.25 -28.08
CA SER A 442 26.59 18.82 -29.46
C SER A 442 25.33 19.52 -29.94
N PHE A 443 25.35 20.09 -31.14
CA PHE A 443 24.36 20.99 -31.77
C PHE A 443 24.52 22.49 -31.49
N GLN A 444 25.56 23.10 -32.06
CA GLN A 444 25.42 24.39 -32.74
C GLN A 444 26.62 24.62 -33.68
N GLN A 445 26.48 24.23 -34.95
CA GLN A 445 26.97 24.95 -36.14
C GLN A 445 26.71 24.13 -37.41
N ILE A 446 25.49 24.24 -37.95
CA ILE A 446 25.24 24.27 -39.40
C ILE A 446 24.10 25.28 -39.59
N GLY A 447 24.37 26.36 -40.32
CA GLY A 447 23.32 27.31 -40.73
C GLY A 447 23.74 28.76 -40.87
N ARG A 448 24.73 29.06 -41.71
CA ARG A 448 24.63 30.07 -42.78
C ARG A 448 25.77 29.92 -43.77
#